data_AF-L8HBW9-F1
#
_entry.id   AF-L8HBW9-F1
#
_cell.length_a   1.000
_cell.length_b   1.000
_cell.length_c   1.000
_cell.angle_alpha   90.00
_cell.angle_beta   90.00
_cell.angle_gamma   90.00
#
_symmetry.space_group_name_H-M   'P 1'
#
loop_
_entity.id
_entity.type
_entity.pdbx_description
1 polymer ?
#
loop_
_entity_poly.entity_id
_entity_poly.type
_entity_poly.pdbx_seq_one_letter_code
_entity_poly.pdbx_strand_id
1 'polypeptide(L)'
;MAALKQQLTAMFPDLSQDVLEAVMQQHKGNEAATIDALLALNNTTGGKNESLLDLIKKVERMVDGRTNARQLAGKFGLDVMSVAWEDNGRFKGSCWGPCISDMTLNVLDHALPLVRHPNFEDLTWDVPMEKIPLVVGNEIKGGQLYTVTLKEYLENFRLYLHNPQSWKGSKTSLYAAERDSHALMSSQACFLPVPKGSDATFNVSIFNYQSYSGHPAVLAIVATSQGTSAQVVQDGSQKLYFNKSGEKASFIGQRLSDNRKERGVATEGEMTKEEKQQNMIMVIQVPLKQAQRPTYFMPPMYACASAAPMCEKQCMNSSDAYACLEEEDADVEDAIVKVGEAEGPFDEVAGIAIERDPQFPVRVTLQFYKSTANGVADEEAMRTIAAQIESSRKFADNIGSLVVGGRTDRPTEHSVPSPAALPIFVPAWWSTFWLTYGRTLPQLNEEQAKTLAFGRGGAAKWGQSTMQGSQHEVLATLRGHAQAALPEWNVLG
;
A
#
# COMPACT_ATOMS: atom_id res chain seq x y z
N MET A 1 29.72 32.34 22.92
CA MET A 1 30.06 31.26 21.96
C MET A 1 29.19 30.02 22.16
N ALA A 2 29.22 29.33 23.31
CA ALA A 2 28.42 28.11 23.52
C ALA A 2 26.88 28.33 23.39
N ALA A 3 26.36 29.41 24.00
CA ALA A 3 24.92 29.75 23.90
C ALA A 3 24.49 30.12 22.48
N LEU A 4 25.30 30.92 21.77
CA LEU A 4 25.06 31.29 20.37
C LEU A 4 25.12 30.06 19.45
N LYS A 5 26.07 29.15 19.66
CA LYS A 5 26.16 27.89 18.93
C LYS A 5 24.90 27.04 19.09
N GLN A 6 24.37 26.95 20.31
CA GLN A 6 23.15 26.21 20.60
C GLN A 6 21.92 26.83 19.92
N GLN A 7 21.80 28.16 19.94
CA GLN A 7 20.73 28.88 19.23
C GLN A 7 20.82 28.70 17.71
N LEU A 8 22.01 28.84 17.12
CA LEU A 8 22.22 28.68 15.68
C LEU A 8 22.01 27.23 15.22
N THR A 9 22.39 26.24 16.04
CA THR A 9 22.09 24.81 15.77
C THR A 9 20.59 24.56 15.73
N ALA A 10 19.80 25.19 16.61
CA ALA A 10 18.35 25.07 16.60
C ALA A 10 17.69 25.81 15.42
N MET A 11 18.30 26.91 14.96
CA MET A 11 17.81 27.70 13.82
C MET A 11 18.14 27.08 12.45
N PHE A 12 19.22 26.32 12.35
CA PHE A 12 19.70 25.71 11.10
C PHE A 12 19.96 24.21 11.28
N PRO A 13 18.91 23.39 11.49
CA PRO A 13 19.06 21.96 11.78
C PRO A 13 19.67 21.16 10.61
N ASP A 14 19.55 21.67 9.39
CA ASP A 14 20.01 21.01 8.17
C ASP A 14 21.51 21.25 7.85
N LEU A 15 22.19 22.09 8.63
CA LEU A 15 23.63 22.34 8.49
C LEU A 15 24.43 21.46 9.46
N SER A 16 25.52 20.86 8.97
CA SER A 16 26.41 20.08 9.85
C SER A 16 27.10 20.97 10.88
N GLN A 17 27.45 20.38 12.03
CA GLN A 17 28.14 21.09 13.11
C GLN A 17 29.47 21.71 12.65
N ASP A 18 30.19 21.03 11.75
CA ASP A 18 31.47 21.50 11.21
C ASP A 18 31.30 22.76 10.34
N VAL A 19 30.22 22.83 9.54
CA VAL A 19 29.88 24.01 8.73
C VAL A 19 29.49 25.17 9.63
N LEU A 20 28.69 24.90 10.66
CA LEU A 20 28.28 25.91 11.64
C LEU A 20 29.50 26.51 12.36
N GLU A 21 30.45 25.66 12.80
CA GLU A 21 31.69 26.10 13.44
C GLU A 21 32.60 26.89 12.50
N ALA A 22 32.73 26.46 11.25
CA ALA A 22 33.55 27.16 10.25
C ALA A 22 33.04 28.58 9.99
N VAL A 23 31.72 28.75 9.83
CA VAL A 23 31.09 30.07 9.59
C VAL A 23 31.18 30.96 10.83
N MET A 24 30.95 30.41 12.03
CA MET A 24 31.13 31.13 13.29
C MET A 24 32.58 31.58 13.51
N GLN A 25 33.56 30.79 13.07
CA GLN A 25 34.97 31.15 13.15
C GLN A 25 35.35 32.21 12.11
N GLN A 26 34.79 32.15 10.91
CA GLN A 26 35.02 33.10 9.83
C GLN A 26 34.47 34.50 10.13
N HIS A 27 33.31 34.58 10.79
CA HIS A 27 32.62 35.85 11.12
C HIS A 27 32.70 36.20 12.61
N LYS A 28 33.75 35.74 13.29
CA LYS A 28 33.93 35.89 14.74
C LYS A 28 33.79 37.35 15.18
N GLY A 29 32.83 37.62 16.06
CA GLY A 29 32.54 38.96 16.60
C GLY A 29 31.54 39.79 15.79
N ASN A 30 30.99 39.24 14.70
CA ASN A 30 29.94 39.87 13.91
C ASN A 30 28.76 38.90 13.72
N GLU A 31 27.80 38.98 14.64
CA GLU A 31 26.65 38.08 14.72
C GLU A 31 25.71 38.23 13.50
N ALA A 32 25.47 39.45 13.04
CA ALA A 32 24.66 39.72 11.84
C ALA A 32 25.26 39.06 10.58
N ALA A 33 26.57 39.24 10.36
CA ALA A 33 27.25 38.61 9.22
C ALA A 33 27.29 37.07 9.32
N THR A 34 27.36 36.52 10.55
CA THR A 34 27.29 35.07 10.78
C THR A 34 25.90 34.53 10.41
N ILE A 35 24.83 35.22 10.84
CA ILE A 35 23.44 34.84 10.54
C ILE A 35 23.15 34.96 9.03
N ASP A 36 23.58 36.04 8.38
CA ASP A 36 23.38 36.22 6.93
C ASP A 36 24.10 35.15 6.11
N ALA A 37 25.33 34.78 6.50
CA ALA A 37 26.08 33.70 5.85
C ALA A 37 25.42 32.33 6.05
N LEU A 38 24.90 32.04 7.26
CA LEU A 38 24.17 30.81 7.53
C LEU A 38 22.82 30.77 6.81
N LEU A 39 22.10 31.89 6.68
CA LEU A 39 20.88 31.99 5.88
C LEU A 39 21.16 31.76 4.40
N ALA A 40 22.25 32.32 3.87
CA ALA A 40 22.65 32.08 2.48
C ALA A 40 23.01 30.60 2.23
N LEU A 41 23.74 29.96 3.16
CA LEU A 41 24.07 28.54 3.08
C LEU A 41 22.83 27.64 3.21
N ASN A 42 21.93 27.98 4.12
CA ASN A 42 20.66 27.30 4.30
C ASN A 42 19.72 27.46 3.08
N ASN A 43 19.79 28.60 2.39
CA ASN A 43 19.07 28.82 1.13
C ASN A 43 19.70 28.06 -0.04
N THR A 44 21.02 27.80 -0.04
CA THR A 44 21.64 26.91 -1.05
C THR A 44 21.34 25.42 -0.83
N THR A 45 21.17 24.96 0.42
CA THR A 45 20.60 23.63 0.71
C THR A 45 19.09 23.62 0.46
N GLY A 46 18.40 24.74 0.74
CA GLY A 46 17.02 25.02 0.37
C GLY A 46 16.76 24.88 -1.13
N GLY A 47 17.67 25.35 -2.00
CA GLY A 47 17.57 25.19 -3.45
C GLY A 47 17.66 23.74 -3.95
N LYS A 48 18.37 22.84 -3.23
CA LYS A 48 18.34 21.40 -3.51
C LYS A 48 17.02 20.77 -3.05
N ASN A 49 16.51 21.15 -1.88
CA ASN A 49 15.23 20.66 -1.36
C ASN A 49 14.01 21.20 -2.14
N GLU A 50 14.04 22.45 -2.62
CA GLU A 50 13.03 22.99 -3.54
C GLU A 50 13.02 22.19 -4.85
N SER A 51 14.20 21.84 -5.40
CA SER A 51 14.28 21.02 -6.61
C SER A 51 13.74 19.59 -6.43
N LEU A 52 14.01 18.96 -5.27
CA LEU A 52 13.54 17.60 -4.99
C LEU A 52 12.03 17.58 -4.68
N LEU A 53 11.53 18.55 -3.90
CA LEU A 53 10.09 18.67 -3.62
C LEU A 53 9.30 18.95 -4.89
N ASP A 54 9.84 19.76 -5.81
CA ASP A 54 9.19 19.99 -7.09
C ASP A 54 9.23 18.75 -7.99
N LEU A 55 10.32 17.99 -7.97
CA LEU A 55 10.36 16.69 -8.63
C LEU A 55 9.35 15.71 -8.02
N ILE A 56 9.25 15.63 -6.69
CA ILE A 56 8.24 14.80 -6.01
C ILE A 56 6.84 15.18 -6.49
N LYS A 57 6.49 16.47 -6.51
CA LYS A 57 5.19 16.93 -7.01
C LYS A 57 4.96 16.58 -8.49
N LYS A 58 5.99 16.67 -9.33
CA LYS A 58 5.89 16.26 -10.75
C LYS A 58 5.56 14.77 -10.86
N VAL A 59 6.27 13.93 -10.10
CA VAL A 59 6.05 12.47 -10.08
C VAL A 59 4.69 12.14 -9.46
N GLU A 60 4.30 12.76 -8.35
CA GLU A 60 2.98 12.60 -7.74
C GLU A 60 1.86 12.86 -8.74
N ARG A 61 1.96 13.87 -9.61
CA ARG A 61 0.92 14.19 -10.59
C ARG A 61 0.68 13.08 -11.63
N MET A 62 1.56 12.08 -11.76
CA MET A 62 1.35 10.95 -12.69
C MET A 62 0.09 10.14 -12.39
N VAL A 63 -0.48 10.22 -11.16
CA VAL A 63 -1.77 9.61 -10.85
C VAL A 63 -2.97 10.36 -11.42
N ASP A 64 -2.83 11.65 -11.73
CA ASP A 64 -3.93 12.47 -12.22
C ASP A 64 -4.40 11.94 -13.57
N GLY A 65 -5.72 11.77 -13.74
CA GLY A 65 -6.32 11.31 -15.01
C GLY A 65 -6.12 12.25 -16.20
N ARG A 66 -5.53 13.43 -15.97
CA ARG A 66 -5.15 14.42 -17.00
C ARG A 66 -3.75 14.20 -17.56
N THR A 67 -2.92 13.38 -16.90
CA THR A 67 -1.58 13.04 -17.40
C THR A 67 -1.64 11.88 -18.39
N ASN A 68 -0.63 11.78 -19.24
CA ASN A 68 -0.49 10.68 -20.20
C ASN A 68 -0.21 9.34 -19.50
N ALA A 69 0.44 9.34 -18.34
CA ALA A 69 0.87 8.12 -17.63
C ALA A 69 -0.29 7.15 -17.37
N ARG A 70 -1.42 7.64 -16.83
CA ARG A 70 -2.60 6.81 -16.56
C ARG A 70 -3.25 6.27 -17.84
N GLN A 71 -3.33 7.10 -18.89
CA GLN A 71 -3.86 6.69 -20.19
C GLN A 71 -2.98 5.62 -20.85
N LEU A 72 -1.66 5.79 -20.77
CA LEU A 72 -0.67 4.84 -21.30
C LEU A 72 -0.73 3.51 -20.54
N ALA A 73 -0.79 3.53 -19.21
CA ALA A 73 -0.97 2.33 -18.40
C ALA A 73 -2.27 1.57 -18.77
N GLY A 74 -3.36 2.30 -19.00
CA GLY A 74 -4.65 1.76 -19.42
C GLY A 74 -4.58 0.95 -20.73
N LYS A 75 -3.69 1.29 -21.67
CA LYS A 75 -3.49 0.51 -22.90
C LYS A 75 -3.01 -0.92 -22.64
N PHE A 76 -2.41 -1.17 -21.47
CA PHE A 76 -1.89 -2.46 -21.04
C PHE A 76 -2.75 -3.13 -19.94
N GLY A 77 -3.95 -2.63 -19.67
CA GLY A 77 -4.82 -3.15 -18.60
C GLY A 77 -4.29 -2.87 -17.19
N LEU A 78 -3.44 -1.86 -17.06
CA LEU A 78 -2.90 -1.37 -15.80
C LEU A 78 -3.52 -0.02 -15.44
N ASP A 79 -3.39 0.38 -14.19
CA ASP A 79 -3.74 1.70 -13.70
C ASP A 79 -2.54 2.31 -12.95
N VAL A 80 -2.56 3.63 -12.80
CA VAL A 80 -1.62 4.37 -11.96
C VAL A 80 -2.39 4.86 -10.75
N MET A 81 -1.91 4.54 -9.55
CA MET A 81 -2.58 4.86 -8.27
C MET A 81 -1.56 5.28 -7.22
N SER A 82 -1.98 6.04 -6.20
CA SER A 82 -1.12 6.45 -5.07
C SER A 82 -1.18 5.44 -3.92
N VAL A 83 -2.21 4.59 -3.89
CA VAL A 83 -2.42 3.59 -2.85
C VAL A 83 -2.84 2.28 -3.49
N ALA A 84 -2.08 1.23 -3.22
CA ALA A 84 -2.44 -0.14 -3.53
C ALA A 84 -3.25 -0.77 -2.40
N TRP A 85 -4.31 -1.49 -2.74
CA TRP A 85 -5.05 -2.30 -1.78
C TRP A 85 -4.49 -3.73 -1.76
N GLU A 86 -3.88 -4.10 -0.65
CA GLU A 86 -3.28 -5.42 -0.46
C GLU A 86 -4.22 -6.30 0.37
N ASP A 87 -4.95 -7.17 -0.34
CA ASP A 87 -6.00 -7.99 0.25
C ASP A 87 -5.51 -9.36 0.68
N ASN A 88 -5.68 -9.68 1.96
CA ASN A 88 -5.59 -11.06 2.45
C ASN A 88 -6.98 -11.67 2.70
N GLY A 89 -8.03 -10.85 2.86
CA GLY A 89 -9.36 -11.35 3.28
C GLY A 89 -10.56 -10.60 2.72
N ARG A 90 -10.41 -9.83 1.64
CA ARG A 90 -11.51 -9.05 1.06
C ARG A 90 -12.66 -9.93 0.60
N PHE A 91 -13.90 -9.53 0.93
CA PHE A 91 -15.08 -10.27 0.50
C PHE A 91 -15.29 -10.18 -1.02
N LYS A 92 -15.91 -11.22 -1.59
CA LYS A 92 -16.27 -11.29 -3.00
C LYS A 92 -17.15 -10.10 -3.41
N GLY A 93 -16.79 -9.47 -4.53
CA GLY A 93 -17.54 -8.34 -5.12
C GLY A 93 -17.66 -7.11 -4.21
N SER A 94 -16.78 -6.94 -3.23
CA SER A 94 -16.89 -5.94 -2.18
C SER A 94 -15.57 -5.19 -2.00
N CYS A 95 -15.61 -3.90 -1.68
CA CYS A 95 -14.43 -3.15 -1.23
C CYS A 95 -14.13 -3.32 0.27
N TRP A 96 -14.94 -4.12 0.97
CA TRP A 96 -14.82 -4.43 2.39
C TRP A 96 -14.39 -5.87 2.62
N GLY A 97 -13.63 -6.08 3.69
CA GLY A 97 -13.30 -7.38 4.25
C GLY A 97 -12.27 -7.27 5.36
N PRO A 98 -12.00 -8.37 6.07
CA PRO A 98 -10.87 -8.46 6.99
C PRO A 98 -9.53 -8.48 6.23
N CYS A 99 -8.48 -8.17 6.98
CA CYS A 99 -7.08 -8.26 6.62
C CYS A 99 -6.78 -7.55 5.30
N ILE A 100 -7.16 -6.27 5.24
CA ILE A 100 -6.86 -5.36 4.13
C ILE A 100 -5.83 -4.35 4.62
N SER A 101 -4.81 -4.12 3.81
CA SER A 101 -3.82 -3.07 4.03
C SER A 101 -3.75 -2.12 2.85
N ASP A 102 -3.66 -0.83 3.14
CA ASP A 102 -3.22 0.17 2.18
C ASP A 102 -1.69 0.16 2.13
N MET A 103 -1.12 0.09 0.93
CA MET A 103 0.32 0.15 0.71
C MET A 103 0.67 1.25 -0.28
N THR A 104 1.71 2.03 0.02
CA THR A 104 2.23 3.10 -0.84
C THR A 104 3.75 3.10 -0.83
N LEU A 105 4.34 3.70 -1.86
CA LEU A 105 5.72 4.19 -1.81
C LEU A 105 5.74 5.56 -1.13
N ASN A 106 6.73 5.84 -0.28
CA ASN A 106 6.86 7.09 0.46
C ASN A 106 8.26 7.71 0.29
N VAL A 107 8.31 8.98 -0.10
CA VAL A 107 9.52 9.82 -0.13
C VAL A 107 9.19 11.13 0.55
N LEU A 108 9.91 11.51 1.61
CA LEU A 108 9.66 12.75 2.37
C LEU A 108 8.17 12.93 2.78
N ASP A 109 7.51 11.84 3.18
CA ASP A 109 6.09 11.82 3.57
C ASP A 109 5.08 12.03 2.42
N HIS A 110 5.56 12.03 1.18
CA HIS A 110 4.74 12.05 -0.03
C HIS A 110 4.46 10.64 -0.57
N ALA A 111 3.21 10.36 -0.91
CA ALA A 111 2.78 9.09 -1.50
C ALA A 111 3.03 9.11 -3.01
N LEU A 112 3.84 8.18 -3.50
CA LEU A 112 4.28 8.18 -4.89
C LEU A 112 3.49 7.17 -5.75
N PRO A 113 3.46 7.39 -7.08
CA PRO A 113 2.66 6.56 -7.98
C PRO A 113 3.15 5.11 -8.07
N LEU A 114 2.19 4.21 -8.09
CA LEU A 114 2.32 2.78 -8.30
C LEU A 114 1.54 2.39 -9.57
N VAL A 115 2.13 1.54 -10.39
CA VAL A 115 1.52 0.95 -11.60
C VAL A 115 1.22 -0.51 -11.35
N ARG A 116 -0.05 -0.90 -11.47
CA ARG A 116 -0.54 -2.28 -11.26
C ARG A 116 -1.92 -2.49 -11.88
N HIS A 117 -2.45 -3.70 -11.80
CA HIS A 117 -3.87 -3.92 -12.10
C HIS A 117 -4.78 -3.18 -11.09
N PRO A 118 -5.98 -2.74 -11.51
CA PRO A 118 -6.90 -1.99 -10.66
C PRO A 118 -7.18 -2.67 -9.30
N ASN A 119 -7.22 -1.88 -8.23
CA ASN A 119 -7.39 -2.38 -6.86
C ASN A 119 -8.64 -3.24 -6.64
N PHE A 120 -9.73 -2.96 -7.37
CA PHE A 120 -10.97 -3.74 -7.20
C PHE A 120 -10.88 -5.12 -7.85
N GLU A 121 -10.18 -5.22 -8.98
CA GLU A 121 -10.00 -6.48 -9.69
C GLU A 121 -8.89 -7.32 -9.08
N ASP A 122 -7.86 -6.71 -8.47
CA ASP A 122 -6.70 -7.33 -7.82
C ASP A 122 -6.30 -8.69 -8.43
N LEU A 123 -5.62 -8.62 -9.58
CA LEU A 123 -5.16 -9.81 -10.27
C LEU A 123 -3.98 -10.44 -9.53
N THR A 124 -4.24 -11.59 -8.91
CA THR A 124 -3.28 -12.32 -8.08
C THR A 124 -2.98 -13.70 -8.64
N TRP A 125 -1.95 -14.35 -8.11
CA TRP A 125 -1.61 -15.72 -8.45
C TRP A 125 -1.08 -16.49 -7.24
N ASP A 126 -1.02 -17.81 -7.34
CA ASP A 126 -0.56 -18.68 -6.24
C ASP A 126 0.80 -19.28 -6.55
N VAL A 127 1.70 -19.26 -5.58
CA VAL A 127 3.03 -19.88 -5.67
C VAL A 127 3.30 -20.71 -4.42
N PRO A 128 3.75 -21.97 -4.55
CA PRO A 128 4.18 -22.78 -3.41
C PRO A 128 5.25 -22.06 -2.58
N MET A 129 5.09 -21.99 -1.26
CA MET A 129 6.01 -21.23 -0.40
C MET A 129 7.46 -21.75 -0.45
N GLU A 130 7.64 -23.03 -0.80
CA GLU A 130 8.95 -23.66 -1.02
C GLU A 130 9.69 -23.15 -2.26
N LYS A 131 8.99 -22.52 -3.21
CA LYS A 131 9.56 -21.96 -4.45
C LYS A 131 9.88 -20.47 -4.34
N ILE A 132 9.61 -19.84 -3.19
CA ILE A 132 9.81 -18.41 -2.97
C ILE A 132 11.12 -18.22 -2.20
N PRO A 133 12.22 -17.79 -2.85
CA PRO A 133 13.51 -17.61 -2.18
C PRO A 133 13.56 -16.30 -1.39
N LEU A 134 14.20 -16.34 -0.23
CA LEU A 134 14.49 -15.18 0.62
C LEU A 134 15.97 -15.17 0.98
N VAL A 135 16.61 -14.00 0.93
CA VAL A 135 17.97 -13.81 1.41
C VAL A 135 17.92 -13.45 2.89
N VAL A 136 18.68 -14.18 3.71
CA VAL A 136 18.79 -14.02 5.17
C VAL A 136 20.26 -13.98 5.59
N GLY A 137 20.53 -13.79 6.88
CA GLY A 137 21.86 -13.66 7.47
C GLY A 137 22.15 -12.25 7.95
N ASN A 138 21.34 -11.25 7.57
CA ASN A 138 21.49 -9.86 7.97
C ASN A 138 21.05 -9.59 9.43
N GLU A 139 20.33 -10.53 10.04
CA GLU A 139 19.95 -10.52 11.45
C GLU A 139 21.16 -10.66 12.38
N ILE A 140 22.28 -11.24 11.90
CA ILE A 140 23.54 -11.35 12.63
C ILE A 140 24.50 -10.27 12.12
N LYS A 141 25.10 -9.51 13.05
CA LYS A 141 26.13 -8.52 12.69
C LYS A 141 27.34 -9.20 12.05
N GLY A 142 27.60 -8.88 10.79
CA GLY A 142 28.67 -9.51 9.99
C GLY A 142 28.34 -10.94 9.55
N GLY A 143 27.07 -11.36 9.63
CA GLY A 143 26.61 -12.65 9.14
C GLY A 143 26.77 -12.79 7.63
N GLN A 144 27.07 -14.02 7.19
CA GLN A 144 27.10 -14.34 5.77
C GLN A 144 25.67 -14.43 5.23
N LEU A 145 25.41 -13.82 4.07
CA LEU A 145 24.11 -13.95 3.40
C LEU A 145 23.95 -15.32 2.75
N TYR A 146 22.77 -15.92 2.93
CA TYR A 146 22.39 -17.18 2.29
C TYR A 146 20.90 -17.17 1.96
N THR A 147 20.45 -18.14 1.15
CA THR A 147 19.07 -18.21 0.67
C THR A 147 18.31 -19.33 1.36
N VAL A 148 17.09 -19.02 1.84
CA VAL A 148 16.11 -19.97 2.36
C VAL A 148 14.79 -19.80 1.62
N THR A 149 13.82 -20.69 1.84
CA THR A 149 12.47 -20.55 1.26
C THR A 149 11.56 -19.74 2.20
N LEU A 150 10.47 -19.18 1.69
CA LEU A 150 9.46 -18.53 2.53
C LEU A 150 8.88 -19.51 3.56
N LYS A 151 8.71 -20.78 3.18
CA LYS A 151 8.29 -21.84 4.11
C LYS A 151 9.26 -21.96 5.28
N GLU A 152 10.54 -22.20 5.00
CA GLU A 152 11.61 -22.33 6.01
C GLU A 152 11.68 -21.08 6.90
N TYR A 153 11.58 -19.89 6.28
CA TYR A 153 11.58 -18.62 6.99
C TYR A 153 10.44 -18.53 8.01
N LEU A 154 9.22 -18.90 7.63
CA LEU A 154 8.06 -18.86 8.53
C LEU A 154 8.08 -20.01 9.55
N GLU A 155 8.56 -21.19 9.17
CA GLU A 155 8.73 -22.35 10.06
C GLU A 155 9.68 -22.02 11.22
N ASN A 156 10.75 -21.28 10.92
CA ASN A 156 11.81 -20.94 11.85
C ASN A 156 11.91 -19.44 12.14
N PHE A 157 10.82 -18.69 12.01
CA PHE A 157 10.77 -17.22 12.05
C PHE A 157 11.61 -16.59 13.16
N ARG A 158 11.57 -17.15 14.37
CA ARG A 158 12.33 -16.61 15.51
C ARG A 158 13.85 -16.61 15.31
N LEU A 159 14.40 -17.52 14.50
CA LEU A 159 15.83 -17.58 14.20
C LEU A 159 16.29 -16.43 13.30
N TYR A 160 15.38 -15.84 12.53
CA TYR A 160 15.66 -14.76 11.58
C TYR A 160 15.42 -13.36 12.16
N LEU A 161 15.16 -13.28 13.47
CA LEU A 161 15.08 -12.02 14.21
C LEU A 161 16.48 -11.65 14.73
N HIS A 162 16.89 -10.39 14.60
CA HIS A 162 18.13 -9.91 15.23
C HIS A 162 18.02 -9.94 16.75
N ASN A 163 16.80 -9.74 17.27
CA ASN A 163 16.49 -9.89 18.68
C ASN A 163 15.34 -10.89 18.86
N PRO A 164 15.64 -12.20 19.02
CA PRO A 164 14.62 -13.23 19.23
C PRO A 164 13.73 -13.01 20.47
N GLN A 165 14.20 -12.22 21.44
CA GLN A 165 13.44 -11.85 22.65
C GLN A 165 12.43 -10.71 22.39
N SER A 166 12.52 -10.04 21.24
CA SER A 166 11.52 -9.05 20.80
C SER A 166 10.16 -9.70 20.55
N TRP A 167 10.12 -10.99 20.21
CA TRP A 167 8.88 -11.76 20.16
C TRP A 167 8.58 -12.34 21.54
N LYS A 168 7.46 -11.96 22.15
CA LYS A 168 7.08 -12.45 23.49
C LYS A 168 6.52 -13.87 23.43
N GLY A 169 6.97 -14.73 24.36
CA GLY A 169 6.51 -16.11 24.50
C GLY A 169 7.55 -17.14 24.02
N SER A 170 7.15 -18.41 23.89
CA SER A 170 8.05 -19.52 23.50
C SER A 170 7.88 -20.00 22.05
N LYS A 171 6.95 -19.41 21.29
CA LYS A 171 6.71 -19.80 19.88
C LYS A 171 7.94 -19.52 19.00
N THR A 172 8.17 -20.38 18.02
CA THR A 172 9.30 -20.26 17.08
C THR A 172 8.84 -20.08 15.64
N SER A 173 7.58 -20.41 15.34
CA SER A 173 7.03 -20.53 14.00
C SER A 173 5.81 -19.64 13.79
N LEU A 174 5.72 -19.06 12.60
CA LEU A 174 4.53 -18.42 12.03
C LEU A 174 3.94 -19.23 10.87
N TYR A 175 4.43 -20.45 10.62
CA TYR A 175 3.93 -21.32 9.57
C TYR A 175 2.72 -22.14 10.04
N ALA A 176 1.62 -22.11 9.27
CA ALA A 176 0.44 -22.93 9.51
C ALA A 176 0.40 -24.09 8.51
N ALA A 177 0.91 -25.28 8.88
CA ALA A 177 1.10 -26.41 7.96
C ALA A 177 -0.14 -26.85 7.18
N GLU A 178 -1.34 -26.75 7.77
CA GLU A 178 -2.60 -27.11 7.09
C GLU A 178 -3.09 -26.04 6.10
N ARG A 179 -2.56 -24.81 6.19
CA ARG A 179 -2.99 -23.64 5.40
C ARG A 179 -1.94 -23.19 4.39
N ASP A 180 -0.69 -23.09 4.83
CA ASP A 180 0.40 -22.38 4.17
C ASP A 180 1.11 -23.25 3.13
N SER A 181 0.34 -23.83 2.20
CA SER A 181 0.90 -24.52 1.04
C SER A 181 1.42 -23.53 -0.01
N HIS A 182 0.65 -22.47 -0.26
CA HIS A 182 0.92 -21.43 -1.25
C HIS A 182 0.85 -20.04 -0.60
N ALA A 183 1.63 -19.10 -1.13
CA ALA A 183 1.44 -17.68 -0.88
C ALA A 183 0.59 -17.04 -1.98
N LEU A 184 -0.21 -16.05 -1.59
CA LEU A 184 -0.97 -15.19 -2.51
C LEU A 184 -0.02 -14.12 -3.05
N MET A 185 0.21 -14.10 -4.35
CA MET A 185 1.17 -13.22 -4.99
C MET A 185 0.50 -12.07 -5.74
N SER A 186 1.12 -10.90 -5.71
CA SER A 186 0.84 -9.77 -6.61
C SER A 186 2.14 -9.07 -7.05
N SER A 187 2.06 -8.22 -8.07
CA SER A 187 3.18 -7.37 -8.51
C SER A 187 2.73 -5.97 -8.88
N GLN A 188 3.65 -5.03 -8.71
CA GLN A 188 3.47 -3.62 -9.06
C GLN A 188 4.83 -2.97 -9.34
N ALA A 189 4.83 -1.85 -10.04
CA ALA A 189 6.01 -1.01 -10.23
C ALA A 189 5.80 0.37 -9.64
N CYS A 190 6.83 0.98 -9.05
CA CYS A 190 6.75 2.30 -8.44
C CYS A 190 7.67 3.29 -9.15
N PHE A 191 7.25 4.55 -9.25
CA PHE A 191 8.09 5.63 -9.76
C PHE A 191 8.78 6.38 -8.62
N LEU A 192 10.11 6.41 -8.66
CA LEU A 192 10.97 7.15 -7.74
C LEU A 192 11.42 8.48 -8.36
N PRO A 193 11.34 9.60 -7.61
CA PRO A 193 11.86 10.90 -8.00
C PRO A 193 13.40 10.93 -7.81
N VAL A 194 14.15 10.43 -8.79
CA VAL A 194 15.62 10.35 -8.72
C VAL A 194 16.24 11.34 -9.71
N PRO A 195 16.79 12.48 -9.23
CA PRO A 195 17.55 13.40 -10.07
C PRO A 195 18.73 12.69 -10.74
N LYS A 196 19.10 13.14 -11.95
CA LYS A 196 20.25 12.58 -12.67
C LYS A 196 21.54 12.79 -11.87
N GLY A 197 22.33 11.73 -11.68
CA GLY A 197 23.56 11.77 -10.89
C GLY A 197 23.34 11.89 -9.37
N SER A 198 22.14 11.54 -8.89
CA SER A 198 21.80 11.54 -7.46
C SER A 198 20.97 10.31 -7.10
N ASP A 199 20.64 10.20 -5.81
CA ASP A 199 19.89 9.10 -5.22
C ASP A 199 18.64 9.63 -4.51
N ALA A 200 17.62 8.78 -4.35
CA ALA A 200 16.41 9.11 -3.58
C ALA A 200 16.22 8.18 -2.39
N THR A 201 16.09 8.73 -1.18
CA THR A 201 15.73 7.96 0.02
C THR A 201 14.23 7.71 0.06
N PHE A 202 13.83 6.47 0.28
CA PHE A 202 12.42 6.06 0.29
C PHE A 202 12.13 4.93 1.28
N ASN A 203 10.84 4.75 1.57
CA ASN A 203 10.33 3.57 2.25
C ASN A 203 9.03 3.08 1.60
N VAL A 204 8.76 1.79 1.71
CA VAL A 204 7.39 1.29 1.55
C VAL A 204 6.62 1.66 2.82
N SER A 205 5.44 2.24 2.69
CA SER A 205 4.54 2.51 3.81
C SER A 205 3.32 1.63 3.74
N ILE A 206 2.88 1.14 4.90
CA ILE A 206 1.73 0.25 5.03
C ILE A 206 0.82 0.71 6.16
N PHE A 207 -0.49 0.66 5.92
CA PHE A 207 -1.53 0.90 6.90
C PHE A 207 -2.49 -0.28 6.89
N ASN A 208 -2.67 -0.95 8.02
CA ASN A 208 -3.64 -2.03 8.13
C ASN A 208 -4.87 -1.58 8.92
N TYR A 209 -6.07 -1.73 8.33
CA TYR A 209 -7.33 -1.24 8.91
C TYR A 209 -7.70 -1.90 10.25
N GLN A 210 -7.13 -3.06 10.55
CA GLN A 210 -7.37 -3.80 11.80
C GLN A 210 -6.26 -3.62 12.83
N SER A 211 -5.04 -3.27 12.42
CA SER A 211 -3.97 -3.02 13.36
C SER A 211 -4.27 -1.82 14.26
N TYR A 212 -3.80 -1.92 15.49
CA TYR A 212 -3.72 -0.81 16.45
C TYR A 212 -2.61 -1.10 17.45
N SER A 213 -2.22 -0.10 18.25
CA SER A 213 -1.08 -0.20 19.16
C SER A 213 -1.17 -1.41 20.08
N GLY A 214 -0.11 -2.22 20.11
CA GLY A 214 -0.02 -3.47 20.89
C GLY A 214 -0.80 -4.66 20.32
N HIS A 215 -1.60 -4.47 19.27
CA HIS A 215 -2.48 -5.48 18.70
C HIS A 215 -2.43 -5.47 17.15
N PRO A 216 -1.28 -5.86 16.57
CA PRO A 216 -1.11 -5.92 15.12
C PRO A 216 -1.99 -7.02 14.51
N ALA A 217 -2.63 -6.73 13.38
CA ALA A 217 -3.34 -7.73 12.58
C ALA A 217 -2.45 -8.35 11.49
N VAL A 218 -1.31 -7.72 11.18
CA VAL A 218 -0.34 -8.21 10.21
C VAL A 218 1.10 -7.98 10.68
N LEU A 219 1.97 -8.92 10.37
CA LEU A 219 3.42 -8.75 10.35
C LEU A 219 3.84 -8.49 8.90
N ALA A 220 4.59 -7.43 8.66
CA ALA A 220 5.20 -7.13 7.37
C ALA A 220 6.66 -7.58 7.36
N ILE A 221 7.06 -8.34 6.35
CA ILE A 221 8.46 -8.70 6.09
C ILE A 221 8.85 -8.06 4.76
N VAL A 222 9.89 -7.24 4.75
CA VAL A 222 10.53 -6.78 3.51
C VAL A 222 11.72 -7.67 3.22
N ALA A 223 11.85 -8.12 1.97
CA ALA A 223 12.97 -8.93 1.53
C ALA A 223 13.61 -8.33 0.26
N THR A 224 14.93 -8.28 0.26
CA THR A 224 15.76 -7.75 -0.83
C THR A 224 16.93 -8.70 -1.09
N SER A 225 17.76 -8.40 -2.09
CA SER A 225 19.02 -9.14 -2.29
C SER A 225 20.02 -9.00 -1.12
N GLN A 226 19.79 -8.06 -0.20
CA GLN A 226 20.68 -7.77 0.93
C GLN A 226 20.23 -8.41 2.25
N GLY A 227 19.03 -9.01 2.30
CA GLY A 227 18.49 -9.58 3.52
C GLY A 227 16.97 -9.40 3.68
N THR A 228 16.46 -9.72 4.87
CA THR A 228 15.05 -9.59 5.26
C THR A 228 14.87 -8.72 6.49
N SER A 229 13.66 -8.18 6.70
CA SER A 229 13.37 -7.36 7.87
C SER A 229 11.90 -7.50 8.23
N ALA A 230 11.61 -7.94 9.45
CA ALA A 230 10.27 -8.18 9.94
C ALA A 230 9.83 -7.09 10.92
N GLN A 231 8.67 -6.49 10.68
CA GLN A 231 8.07 -5.43 11.50
C GLN A 231 6.58 -5.72 11.71
N VAL A 232 6.11 -5.65 12.94
CA VAL A 232 4.66 -5.64 13.20
C VAL A 232 4.07 -4.31 12.76
N VAL A 233 2.92 -4.36 12.07
CA VAL A 233 2.20 -3.15 11.65
C VAL A 233 1.25 -2.75 12.77
N GLN A 234 1.47 -1.57 13.36
CA GLN A 234 0.68 -1.05 14.48
C GLN A 234 -0.34 0.00 14.02
N ASP A 235 -0.58 1.02 14.83
CA ASP A 235 -1.54 2.09 14.54
C ASP A 235 -0.96 3.13 13.57
N GLY A 236 -1.80 3.63 12.66
CA GLY A 236 -1.40 4.60 11.64
C GLY A 236 -0.55 4.02 10.50
N SER A 237 -0.24 4.89 9.53
CA SER A 237 0.60 4.52 8.39
C SER A 237 2.05 4.38 8.85
N GLN A 238 2.63 3.19 8.65
CA GLN A 238 3.95 2.84 9.15
C GLN A 238 4.93 2.63 7.98
N LYS A 239 6.10 3.28 8.05
CA LYS A 239 7.21 3.02 7.13
C LYS A 239 7.86 1.69 7.46
N LEU A 240 8.10 0.87 6.44
CA LEU A 240 8.86 -0.37 6.53
C LEU A 240 10.33 -0.07 6.29
N TYR A 241 11.15 -0.40 7.29
CA TYR A 241 12.60 -0.23 7.25
C TYR A 241 13.33 -1.54 6.94
N PHE A 242 14.58 -1.43 6.51
CA PHE A 242 15.51 -2.54 6.45
C PHE A 242 16.23 -2.72 7.80
N ASN A 243 16.42 -3.96 8.22
CA ASN A 243 17.16 -4.38 9.40
C ASN A 243 18.65 -4.53 9.06
N LYS A 244 19.42 -3.49 9.34
CA LYS A 244 20.87 -3.45 9.21
C LYS A 244 21.52 -3.94 10.51
N SER A 245 21.27 -5.21 10.85
CA SER A 245 21.80 -5.88 12.05
C SER A 245 21.41 -5.21 13.38
N GLY A 246 20.13 -4.91 13.55
CA GLY A 246 19.53 -4.27 14.72
C GLY A 246 19.32 -2.77 14.59
N GLU A 247 19.87 -2.15 13.54
CA GLU A 247 19.63 -0.75 13.19
C GLU A 247 18.65 -0.66 12.02
N LYS A 248 17.70 0.26 12.09
CA LYS A 248 16.79 0.54 10.98
C LYS A 248 17.49 1.40 9.94
N ALA A 249 17.24 1.13 8.67
CA ALA A 249 17.73 1.93 7.55
C ALA A 249 16.64 2.06 6.49
N SER A 250 16.48 3.25 5.94
CA SER A 250 15.64 3.47 4.75
C SER A 250 16.30 2.90 3.49
N PHE A 251 15.52 2.78 2.43
CA PHE A 251 16.03 2.33 1.14
C PHE A 251 16.52 3.53 0.34
N ILE A 252 17.47 3.27 -0.55
CA ILE A 252 18.01 4.26 -1.47
C ILE A 252 17.76 3.77 -2.89
N GLY A 253 17.09 4.58 -3.69
CA GLY A 253 16.88 4.35 -5.11
C GLY A 253 17.90 5.11 -5.93
N GLN A 254 18.64 4.40 -6.77
CA GLN A 254 19.60 4.97 -7.71
C GLN A 254 19.23 4.59 -9.15
N ARG A 255 19.41 5.49 -10.10
CA ARG A 255 19.26 5.19 -11.53
C ARG A 255 20.18 4.04 -11.95
N LEU A 256 19.68 3.10 -12.74
CA LEU A 256 20.47 1.98 -13.24
C LEU A 256 21.68 2.47 -14.06
N SER A 257 21.50 3.48 -14.90
CA SER A 257 22.59 4.07 -15.69
C SER A 257 23.71 4.63 -14.81
N ASP A 258 23.37 5.31 -13.71
CA ASP A 258 24.35 5.87 -12.77
C ASP A 258 25.05 4.76 -11.97
N ASN A 259 24.30 3.73 -11.53
CA ASN A 259 24.89 2.54 -10.91
C ASN A 259 25.91 1.82 -11.83
N ARG A 260 25.58 1.69 -13.11
CA ARG A 260 26.45 1.05 -14.12
C ARG A 260 27.71 1.88 -14.38
N LYS A 261 27.59 3.21 -14.44
CA LYS A 261 28.75 4.12 -14.53
C LYS A 261 29.69 3.96 -13.34
N GLU A 262 29.16 3.94 -12.12
CA GLU A 262 29.96 3.73 -10.89
C GLU A 262 30.73 2.40 -10.91
N ARG A 263 30.13 1.36 -11.49
CA ARG A 263 30.74 0.03 -11.63
C ARG A 263 31.68 -0.11 -12.84
N GLY A 264 31.76 0.90 -13.70
CA GLY A 264 32.57 0.87 -14.92
C GLY A 264 32.09 -0.14 -15.97
N VAL A 265 30.79 -0.42 -16.03
CA VAL A 265 30.16 -1.32 -17.02
C VAL A 265 29.33 -0.52 -18.03
N ALA A 266 28.91 -1.17 -19.13
CA ALA A 266 28.06 -0.54 -20.13
C ALA A 266 26.75 -0.02 -19.51
N THR A 267 26.37 1.22 -19.84
CA THR A 267 25.18 1.87 -19.26
C THR A 267 23.88 1.41 -19.89
N GLU A 268 23.93 1.01 -21.16
CA GLU A 268 22.78 0.56 -21.95
C GLU A 268 22.65 -0.97 -21.98
N GLY A 269 21.44 -1.45 -22.27
CA GLY A 269 21.12 -2.88 -22.41
C GLY A 269 20.31 -3.45 -21.25
N GLU A 270 19.83 -4.69 -21.41
CA GLU A 270 18.98 -5.37 -20.42
C GLU A 270 19.65 -5.51 -19.05
N MET A 271 18.85 -5.52 -17.98
CA MET A 271 19.33 -5.80 -16.63
C MET A 271 19.93 -7.22 -16.52
N THR A 272 21.06 -7.35 -15.83
CA THR A 272 21.59 -8.65 -15.41
C THR A 272 20.68 -9.32 -14.38
N LYS A 273 20.97 -10.57 -14.01
CA LYS A 273 20.18 -11.27 -12.97
C LYS A 273 20.31 -10.57 -11.61
N GLU A 274 21.51 -10.11 -11.30
CA GLU A 274 21.84 -9.39 -10.08
C GLU A 274 21.12 -8.03 -10.05
N GLU A 275 21.12 -7.29 -11.17
CA GLU A 275 20.40 -6.02 -11.29
C GLU A 275 18.89 -6.22 -11.14
N LYS A 276 18.32 -7.30 -11.71
CA LYS A 276 16.90 -7.66 -11.52
C LYS A 276 16.57 -7.96 -10.05
N GLN A 277 17.48 -8.59 -9.30
CA GLN A 277 17.31 -8.84 -7.88
C GLN A 277 17.41 -7.55 -7.05
N GLN A 278 18.25 -6.61 -7.46
CA GLN A 278 18.42 -5.30 -6.82
C GLN A 278 17.33 -4.29 -7.23
N ASN A 279 16.58 -4.53 -8.31
CA ASN A 279 15.46 -3.70 -8.77
C ASN A 279 14.14 -3.98 -8.02
N MET A 280 14.13 -4.88 -7.04
CA MET A 280 12.89 -5.37 -6.43
C MET A 280 12.98 -5.42 -4.90
N ILE A 281 11.88 -5.03 -4.25
CA ILE A 281 11.59 -5.36 -2.86
C ILE A 281 10.38 -6.28 -2.84
N MET A 282 10.48 -7.41 -2.14
CA MET A 282 9.34 -8.25 -1.83
C MET A 282 8.74 -7.80 -0.50
N VAL A 283 7.44 -7.48 -0.50
CA VAL A 283 6.70 -7.12 0.71
C VAL A 283 5.76 -8.27 1.06
N ILE A 284 5.98 -8.90 2.20
CA ILE A 284 5.27 -10.11 2.63
C ILE A 284 4.42 -9.77 3.84
N GLN A 285 3.11 -9.92 3.72
CA GLN A 285 2.17 -9.75 4.82
C GLN A 285 1.77 -11.10 5.37
N VAL A 286 2.09 -11.33 6.64
CA VAL A 286 1.69 -12.51 7.40
C VAL A 286 0.53 -12.11 8.32
N PRO A 287 -0.71 -12.57 8.04
CA PRO A 287 -1.86 -12.29 8.91
C PRO A 287 -1.65 -12.87 10.31
N LEU A 288 -1.95 -12.05 11.31
CA LEU A 288 -1.85 -12.36 12.73
C LEU A 288 -3.22 -12.36 13.39
N LYS A 289 -3.37 -13.19 14.43
CA LYS A 289 -4.60 -13.21 15.22
C LYS A 289 -4.76 -11.87 15.94
N GLN A 290 -5.78 -11.15 15.54
CA GLN A 290 -6.12 -9.87 16.14
C GLN A 290 -6.86 -10.10 17.46
N ALA A 291 -6.48 -9.37 18.51
CA ALA A 291 -7.35 -9.27 19.68
C ALA A 291 -8.61 -8.49 19.30
N GLN A 292 -9.78 -8.93 19.77
CA GLN A 292 -11.00 -8.16 19.58
C GLN A 292 -10.81 -6.78 20.22
N ARG A 293 -11.03 -5.71 19.45
CA ARG A 293 -11.13 -4.37 20.03
C ARG A 293 -12.25 -4.41 21.07
N PRO A 294 -12.02 -3.97 22.33
CA PRO A 294 -13.12 -3.79 23.25
C PRO A 294 -14.15 -2.89 22.56
N THR A 295 -15.35 -3.40 22.39
CA THR A 295 -16.46 -2.66 21.81
C THR A 295 -16.73 -1.46 22.71
N TYR A 296 -16.13 -0.31 22.39
CA TYR A 296 -16.76 0.93 22.78
C TYR A 296 -18.13 0.91 22.11
N PHE A 297 -19.16 0.99 22.93
CA PHE A 297 -20.53 1.22 22.50
C PHE A 297 -20.53 2.51 21.69
N MET A 298 -20.27 2.41 20.39
CA MET A 298 -20.56 3.49 19.47
C MET A 298 -22.08 3.63 19.48
N PRO A 299 -22.63 4.80 19.85
CA PRO A 299 -24.02 5.07 19.53
C PRO A 299 -24.17 4.84 18.01
N PRO A 300 -25.33 4.36 17.53
CA PRO A 300 -25.51 4.01 16.13
C PRO A 300 -25.10 5.23 15.31
N MET A 301 -23.97 5.11 14.60
CA MET A 301 -23.45 6.17 13.76
C MET A 301 -24.38 6.25 12.55
N TYR A 302 -25.49 6.94 12.75
CA TYR A 302 -26.24 7.58 11.69
C TYR A 302 -25.24 8.39 10.86
N ALA A 303 -25.27 8.20 9.54
CA ALA A 303 -24.59 9.03 8.55
C ALA A 303 -23.04 8.98 8.58
N CYS A 304 -22.48 7.96 7.93
CA CYS A 304 -21.34 8.17 7.04
C CYS A 304 -21.60 7.42 5.72
N ALA A 305 -22.75 7.73 5.11
CA ALA A 305 -22.99 7.54 3.68
C ALA A 305 -22.28 8.61 2.84
N SER A 306 -21.52 9.50 3.48
CA SER A 306 -20.28 9.95 2.92
C SER A 306 -19.22 8.94 3.37
N ALA A 307 -18.72 8.10 2.46
CA ALA A 307 -17.26 8.14 2.37
C ALA A 307 -16.96 9.65 2.29
N ALA A 308 -16.43 10.23 3.37
CA ALA A 308 -15.71 11.47 3.16
C ALA A 308 -14.79 11.09 2.00
N PRO A 309 -14.82 11.81 0.86
CA PRO A 309 -13.66 11.77 0.02
C PRO A 309 -12.54 12.10 1.01
N MET A 310 -11.67 11.13 1.33
CA MET A 310 -10.33 11.52 1.72
C MET A 310 -9.95 12.42 0.59
N CYS A 311 -9.91 13.71 0.89
CA CYS A 311 -9.83 14.80 -0.06
C CYS A 311 -8.98 14.34 -1.24
N GLU A 312 -9.64 13.84 -2.29
CA GLU A 312 -9.18 14.05 -3.63
C GLU A 312 -9.15 15.55 -3.62
N LYS A 313 -7.96 16.12 -3.41
CA LYS A 313 -7.78 17.56 -3.44
C LYS A 313 -8.45 17.95 -4.74
N GLN A 314 -9.66 18.50 -4.59
CA GLN A 314 -10.32 19.26 -5.61
C GLN A 314 -9.23 20.23 -5.97
N CYS A 315 -8.61 19.97 -7.12
CA CYS A 315 -7.67 20.87 -7.73
C CYS A 315 -8.54 22.11 -7.89
N MET A 316 -8.36 23.09 -7.00
CA MET A 316 -9.00 24.37 -7.16
C MET A 316 -8.68 24.79 -8.59
N ASN A 317 -9.74 25.12 -9.33
CA ASN A 317 -9.63 25.85 -10.58
C ASN A 317 -8.93 27.18 -10.25
N SER A 318 -7.60 27.18 -10.22
CA SER A 318 -6.86 28.35 -10.64
C SER A 318 -6.87 28.29 -12.16
N SER A 319 -7.70 29.12 -12.76
CA SER A 319 -7.67 29.46 -14.18
C SER A 319 -6.39 30.23 -14.56
N ASP A 320 -5.26 29.83 -14.00
CA ASP A 320 -3.97 30.49 -14.17
C ASP A 320 -3.13 29.66 -15.13
N ALA A 321 -3.14 30.17 -16.36
CA ALA A 321 -2.13 30.00 -17.40
C ALA A 321 -1.70 28.55 -17.69
N TYR A 322 -2.30 27.99 -18.74
CA TYR A 322 -1.61 27.08 -19.64
C TYR A 322 -0.35 27.78 -20.17
N ALA A 323 0.75 27.66 -19.45
CA ALA A 323 2.04 27.57 -20.10
C ALA A 323 2.00 26.24 -20.85
N CYS A 324 2.14 26.30 -22.17
CA CYS A 324 2.45 25.14 -22.98
C CYS A 324 3.73 24.56 -22.37
N LEU A 325 3.60 23.53 -21.52
CA LEU A 325 4.75 22.78 -21.05
C LEU A 325 5.36 22.22 -22.33
N GLU A 326 6.60 22.61 -22.62
CA GLU A 326 7.40 21.92 -23.62
C GLU A 326 7.26 20.41 -23.33
N GLU A 327 6.96 19.61 -24.34
CA GLU A 327 6.91 18.15 -24.20
C GLU A 327 8.32 17.69 -23.84
N GLU A 328 8.64 17.67 -22.54
CA GLU A 328 9.89 17.11 -22.03
C GLU A 328 9.87 15.62 -22.37
N ASP A 329 10.94 15.14 -23.02
CA ASP A 329 11.10 13.72 -23.31
C ASP A 329 11.06 12.89 -22.02
N ALA A 330 10.38 11.74 -22.07
CA ALA A 330 10.35 10.81 -20.94
C ALA A 330 11.77 10.35 -20.60
N ASP A 331 12.08 10.26 -19.30
CA ASP A 331 13.41 9.90 -18.82
C ASP A 331 13.40 8.72 -17.84
N VAL A 332 12.35 7.91 -17.94
CA VAL A 332 12.12 6.72 -17.13
C VAL A 332 13.18 5.67 -17.42
N GLU A 333 13.82 5.19 -16.38
CA GLU A 333 14.69 4.00 -16.43
C GLU A 333 14.47 3.11 -15.19
N ASP A 334 15.10 1.94 -15.16
CA ASP A 334 15.11 1.07 -13.98
C ASP A 334 15.92 1.69 -12.84
N ALA A 335 15.49 1.42 -11.60
CA ALA A 335 16.22 1.84 -10.41
C ALA A 335 16.83 0.65 -9.67
N ILE A 336 18.04 0.82 -9.15
CA ILE A 336 18.71 -0.08 -8.22
C ILE A 336 18.36 0.33 -6.79
N VAL A 337 17.90 -0.64 -5.99
CA VAL A 337 17.60 -0.45 -4.57
C VAL A 337 18.82 -0.82 -3.74
N LYS A 338 19.29 0.14 -2.95
CA LYS A 338 20.34 -0.01 -1.94
C LYS A 338 19.75 0.17 -0.53
N VAL A 339 20.52 -0.22 0.49
CA VAL A 339 20.19 0.05 1.90
C VAL A 339 20.94 1.30 2.33
N GLY A 340 20.23 2.24 2.95
CA GLY A 340 20.79 3.51 3.42
C GLY A 340 21.64 3.38 4.69
N GLU A 341 21.90 4.54 5.29
CA GLU A 341 22.59 4.63 6.57
C GLU A 341 21.70 4.20 7.74
N ALA A 342 22.33 3.90 8.86
CA ALA A 342 21.62 3.55 10.10
C ALA A 342 20.93 4.79 10.69
N GLU A 343 19.64 4.65 11.02
CA GLU A 343 18.77 5.71 11.54
C GLU A 343 18.34 5.46 13.00
N GLY A 344 18.99 4.52 13.68
CA GLY A 344 18.69 4.12 15.06
C GLY A 344 18.14 2.70 15.17
N PRO A 345 17.62 2.30 16.35
CA PRO A 345 17.23 0.92 16.62
C PRO A 345 16.08 0.45 15.72
N PHE A 346 16.13 -0.81 15.30
CA PHE A 346 15.10 -1.48 14.53
C PHE A 346 14.10 -2.20 15.44
N ASP A 347 12.84 -1.80 15.37
CA ASP A 347 11.75 -2.43 16.11
C ASP A 347 11.13 -3.59 15.30
N GLU A 348 11.41 -4.82 15.71
CA GLU A 348 10.88 -6.04 15.07
C GLU A 348 9.45 -6.36 15.51
N VAL A 349 9.31 -7.20 16.54
CA VAL A 349 8.02 -7.68 17.08
C VAL A 349 7.60 -6.87 18.32
N ALA A 350 8.37 -5.84 18.68
CA ALA A 350 8.05 -4.84 19.70
C ALA A 350 7.64 -5.41 21.08
N GLY A 351 8.15 -6.57 21.48
CA GLY A 351 7.79 -7.24 22.74
C GLY A 351 6.38 -7.84 22.74
N ILE A 352 5.75 -7.98 21.58
CA ILE A 352 4.36 -8.43 21.43
C ILE A 352 4.31 -9.95 21.25
N ALA A 353 3.31 -10.58 21.85
CA ALA A 353 3.02 -11.99 21.62
C ALA A 353 2.14 -12.12 20.37
N ILE A 354 2.75 -12.42 19.22
CA ILE A 354 2.05 -12.60 17.96
C ILE A 354 1.79 -14.08 17.66
N GLU A 355 0.73 -14.35 16.89
CA GLU A 355 0.36 -15.68 16.41
C GLU A 355 -0.22 -15.57 15.00
N ARG A 356 0.18 -16.47 14.10
CA ARG A 356 -0.34 -16.61 12.74
C ARG A 356 -1.86 -16.85 12.74
N ASP A 357 -2.60 -16.12 11.90
CA ASP A 357 -4.04 -16.34 11.66
C ASP A 357 -4.32 -17.16 10.38
N PRO A 358 -4.49 -18.49 10.46
CA PRO A 358 -4.64 -19.35 9.29
C PRO A 358 -5.94 -19.10 8.50
N GLN A 359 -6.86 -18.24 8.96
CA GLN A 359 -8.06 -17.90 8.19
C GLN A 359 -7.73 -17.14 6.89
N PHE A 360 -6.58 -16.47 6.84
CA PHE A 360 -6.14 -15.66 5.71
C PHE A 360 -4.80 -16.19 5.16
N PRO A 361 -4.55 -16.15 3.84
CA PRO A 361 -3.28 -16.54 3.24
C PRO A 361 -2.16 -15.54 3.60
N VAL A 362 -0.91 -15.99 3.54
CA VAL A 362 0.24 -15.06 3.48
C VAL A 362 0.26 -14.41 2.09
N ARG A 363 0.40 -13.09 2.05
CA ARG A 363 0.46 -12.33 0.79
C ARG A 363 1.87 -11.85 0.52
N VAL A 364 2.33 -11.92 -0.73
CA VAL A 364 3.66 -11.53 -1.18
C VAL A 364 3.50 -10.59 -2.39
N THR A 365 4.01 -9.38 -2.26
CA THR A 365 3.94 -8.37 -3.31
C THR A 365 5.32 -8.03 -3.82
N LEU A 366 5.53 -8.29 -5.11
CA LEU A 366 6.75 -7.96 -5.83
C LEU A 366 6.66 -6.49 -6.26
N GLN A 367 7.46 -5.63 -5.63
CA GLN A 367 7.50 -4.21 -5.95
C GLN A 367 8.78 -3.90 -6.74
N PHE A 368 8.61 -3.55 -8.02
CA PHE A 368 9.69 -3.12 -8.90
C PHE A 368 9.85 -1.61 -8.89
N TYR A 369 11.04 -1.09 -9.19
CA TYR A 369 11.32 0.34 -9.10
C TYR A 369 11.78 0.93 -10.43
N LYS A 370 11.13 2.02 -10.82
CA LYS A 370 11.53 2.89 -11.92
C LYS A 370 11.97 4.24 -11.35
N SER A 371 12.91 4.89 -12.00
CA SER A 371 13.37 6.23 -11.65
C SER A 371 13.04 7.22 -12.75
N THR A 372 12.71 8.45 -12.38
CA THR A 372 12.49 9.58 -13.29
C THR A 372 12.95 10.88 -12.64
N ALA A 373 13.42 11.84 -13.45
CA ALA A 373 13.82 13.18 -13.02
C ALA A 373 12.88 14.27 -13.55
N ASN A 374 11.78 13.89 -14.22
CA ASN A 374 10.76 14.83 -14.68
C ASN A 374 9.31 14.39 -14.45
N GLY A 375 9.06 13.14 -14.06
CA GLY A 375 7.70 12.62 -13.87
C GLY A 375 6.93 12.40 -15.18
N VAL A 376 7.64 12.30 -16.31
CA VAL A 376 7.06 12.01 -17.62
C VAL A 376 7.34 10.56 -17.99
N ALA A 377 6.28 9.78 -18.23
CA ALA A 377 6.38 8.43 -18.74
C ALA A 377 5.88 8.36 -20.19
N ASP A 378 6.50 7.50 -20.98
CA ASP A 378 6.12 7.19 -22.35
C ASP A 378 5.52 5.77 -22.47
N GLU A 379 5.15 5.41 -23.69
CA GLU A 379 4.56 4.09 -23.96
C GLU A 379 5.57 2.95 -23.77
N GLU A 380 6.86 3.19 -24.03
CA GLU A 380 7.91 2.17 -23.87
C GLU A 380 8.13 1.82 -22.38
N ALA A 381 8.14 2.83 -21.51
CA ALA A 381 8.19 2.65 -20.07
C ALA A 381 7.01 1.80 -19.57
N MET A 382 5.78 2.14 -20.00
CA MET A 382 4.58 1.39 -19.60
C MET A 382 4.55 -0.03 -20.16
N ARG A 383 5.01 -0.23 -21.41
CA ARG A 383 5.16 -1.56 -22.01
C ARG A 383 6.15 -2.42 -21.24
N THR A 384 7.27 -1.84 -20.82
CA THR A 384 8.30 -2.53 -20.04
C THR A 384 7.79 -2.90 -18.65
N ILE A 385 7.06 -1.99 -17.99
CA ILE A 385 6.39 -2.27 -16.71
C ILE A 385 5.38 -3.41 -16.85
N ALA A 386 4.54 -3.37 -17.89
CA ALA A 386 3.55 -4.41 -18.16
C ALA A 386 4.20 -5.77 -18.39
N ALA A 387 5.25 -5.83 -19.22
CA ALA A 387 6.00 -7.06 -19.45
C ALA A 387 6.67 -7.59 -18.16
N GLN A 388 7.17 -6.70 -17.30
CA GLN A 388 7.77 -7.08 -16.01
C GLN A 388 6.72 -7.68 -15.06
N ILE A 389 5.55 -7.04 -14.94
CA ILE A 389 4.41 -7.53 -14.14
C ILE A 389 3.86 -8.86 -14.67
N GLU A 390 3.79 -9.04 -15.99
CA GLU A 390 3.33 -10.29 -16.59
C GLU A 390 4.35 -11.42 -16.36
N SER A 391 5.64 -11.15 -16.59
CA SER A 391 6.71 -12.13 -16.43
C SER A 391 6.85 -12.64 -14.99
N SER A 392 6.43 -11.86 -13.99
CA SER A 392 6.50 -12.25 -12.58
C SER A 392 5.58 -13.41 -12.23
N ARG A 393 4.66 -13.80 -13.13
CA ARG A 393 3.71 -14.90 -12.98
C ARG A 393 4.21 -16.22 -13.56
N LYS A 394 5.46 -16.28 -14.04
CA LYS A 394 6.03 -17.47 -14.70
C LYS A 394 5.90 -18.78 -13.92
N PHE A 395 5.89 -18.70 -12.58
CA PHE A 395 5.79 -19.87 -11.69
C PHE A 395 4.43 -19.97 -10.98
N ALA A 396 3.41 -19.28 -11.49
CA ALA A 396 2.06 -19.33 -10.95
C ALA A 396 1.42 -20.70 -11.21
N ASP A 397 0.86 -21.31 -10.16
CA ASP A 397 0.04 -22.51 -10.29
C ASP A 397 -1.43 -22.16 -10.59
N ASN A 398 -1.90 -21.00 -10.12
CA ASN A 398 -3.24 -20.46 -10.40
C ASN A 398 -3.15 -18.95 -10.60
N ILE A 399 -3.98 -18.38 -11.47
CA ILE A 399 -4.05 -16.93 -11.74
C ILE A 399 -5.51 -16.50 -11.76
N GLY A 400 -5.83 -15.38 -11.11
CA GLY A 400 -7.16 -14.78 -11.17
C GLY A 400 -7.42 -13.79 -10.03
N SER A 401 -8.60 -13.18 -10.06
CA SER A 401 -9.04 -12.33 -8.95
C SER A 401 -9.69 -13.17 -7.85
N LEU A 402 -9.26 -12.98 -6.61
CA LEU A 402 -9.99 -13.50 -5.45
C LEU A 402 -11.19 -12.62 -5.05
N VAL A 403 -11.42 -11.49 -5.72
CA VAL A 403 -12.53 -10.57 -5.41
C VAL A 403 -13.66 -10.72 -6.41
N VAL A 404 -13.34 -10.63 -7.71
CA VAL A 404 -14.33 -10.66 -8.79
C VAL A 404 -14.48 -12.02 -9.47
N GLY A 405 -13.57 -12.97 -9.20
CA GLY A 405 -13.56 -14.31 -9.81
C GLY A 405 -14.62 -15.28 -9.28
N GLY A 406 -15.53 -14.85 -8.40
CA GLY A 406 -16.45 -15.76 -7.71
C GLY A 406 -15.72 -16.73 -6.79
N ARG A 407 -16.26 -17.94 -6.58
CA ARG A 407 -15.57 -19.02 -5.84
C ARG A 407 -14.55 -19.67 -6.76
N THR A 408 -13.29 -19.71 -6.34
CA THR A 408 -12.17 -20.14 -7.18
C THR A 408 -11.58 -21.49 -6.77
N ASP A 409 -11.84 -21.93 -5.54
CA ASP A 409 -11.23 -23.08 -4.87
C ASP A 409 -9.69 -23.05 -4.88
N ARG A 410 -9.11 -21.85 -5.05
CA ARG A 410 -7.66 -21.61 -5.00
C ARG A 410 -7.13 -21.88 -3.59
N PRO A 411 -5.89 -22.40 -3.46
CA PRO A 411 -5.30 -22.68 -2.15
C PRO A 411 -5.20 -21.42 -1.27
N THR A 412 -5.18 -20.22 -1.84
CA THR A 412 -5.09 -18.95 -1.10
C THR A 412 -6.44 -18.29 -0.84
N GLU A 413 -7.56 -18.84 -1.34
CA GLU A 413 -8.89 -18.30 -1.09
C GLU A 413 -9.25 -18.45 0.41
N HIS A 414 -9.76 -17.39 1.03
CA HIS A 414 -10.22 -17.43 2.43
C HIS A 414 -11.67 -17.91 2.52
N SER A 415 -12.02 -18.54 3.64
CA SER A 415 -13.37 -19.10 3.87
C SER A 415 -14.21 -18.26 4.84
N VAL A 416 -13.68 -17.13 5.32
CA VAL A 416 -14.41 -16.25 6.24
C VAL A 416 -15.68 -15.71 5.55
N PRO A 417 -16.87 -15.98 6.10
CA PRO A 417 -18.11 -15.50 5.51
C PRO A 417 -18.21 -13.98 5.64
N SER A 418 -18.74 -13.34 4.59
CA SER A 418 -19.09 -11.92 4.69
C SER A 418 -20.16 -11.71 5.77
N PRO A 419 -20.13 -10.61 6.53
CA PRO A 419 -21.26 -10.17 7.33
C PRO A 419 -22.55 -10.00 6.51
N ALA A 420 -22.45 -9.80 5.18
CA ALA A 420 -23.60 -9.81 4.28
C ALA A 420 -24.14 -11.22 3.98
N ALA A 421 -23.37 -12.27 4.27
CA ALA A 421 -23.78 -13.67 4.27
C ALA A 421 -24.24 -14.14 5.66
N LEU A 422 -24.18 -13.28 6.69
CA LEU A 422 -24.92 -13.50 7.93
C LEU A 422 -26.42 -13.31 7.63
N PRO A 423 -27.32 -14.08 8.28
CA PRO A 423 -28.74 -14.01 7.99
C PRO A 423 -29.23 -12.57 8.09
N ILE A 424 -29.88 -12.11 7.01
CA ILE A 424 -30.60 -10.85 6.95
C ILE A 424 -31.50 -10.76 8.19
N PHE A 425 -31.40 -9.69 8.97
CA PHE A 425 -32.34 -9.48 10.08
C PHE A 425 -33.71 -9.14 9.49
N VAL A 426 -34.58 -10.15 9.44
CA VAL A 426 -35.96 -10.00 8.96
C VAL A 426 -36.86 -9.75 10.17
N PRO A 427 -37.57 -8.60 10.23
CA PRO A 427 -38.50 -8.34 11.32
C PRO A 427 -39.60 -9.41 11.41
N ALA A 428 -40.03 -9.75 12.62
CA ALA A 428 -41.05 -10.79 12.83
C ALA A 428 -42.39 -10.51 12.10
N TRP A 429 -42.68 -9.25 11.77
CA TRP A 429 -43.88 -8.87 11.01
C TRP A 429 -43.78 -9.15 9.50
N TRP A 430 -42.60 -9.50 8.97
CA TRP A 430 -42.35 -9.66 7.54
C TRP A 430 -43.24 -10.71 6.88
N SER A 431 -43.38 -11.90 7.49
CA SER A 431 -44.20 -12.97 6.90
C SER A 431 -45.64 -12.52 6.68
N THR A 432 -46.21 -11.79 7.64
CA THR A 432 -47.56 -11.21 7.53
C THR A 432 -47.61 -10.11 6.47
N PHE A 433 -46.59 -9.25 6.42
CA PHE A 433 -46.48 -8.22 5.40
C PHE A 433 -46.40 -8.82 3.99
N TRP A 434 -45.58 -9.84 3.77
CA TRP A 434 -45.40 -10.48 2.46
C TRP A 434 -46.67 -11.23 2.02
N LEU A 435 -47.36 -11.90 2.94
CA LEU A 435 -48.67 -12.50 2.65
C LEU A 435 -49.70 -11.46 2.21
N THR A 436 -49.62 -10.25 2.78
CA THR A 436 -50.56 -9.16 2.51
C THR A 436 -50.26 -8.45 1.19
N TYR A 437 -48.99 -8.14 0.93
CA TYR A 437 -48.58 -7.26 -0.18
C TYR A 437 -47.81 -7.95 -1.30
N GLY A 438 -47.21 -9.12 -1.06
CA GLY A 438 -46.38 -9.82 -2.05
C GLY A 438 -47.13 -10.18 -3.33
N ARG A 439 -48.44 -10.46 -3.23
CA ARG A 439 -49.30 -10.67 -4.42
C ARG A 439 -49.43 -9.44 -5.32
N THR A 440 -49.17 -8.25 -4.79
CA THR A 440 -49.16 -6.99 -5.56
C THR A 440 -47.82 -6.71 -6.23
N LEU A 441 -46.83 -7.58 -6.02
CA LEU A 441 -45.48 -7.47 -6.55
C LEU A 441 -45.07 -8.74 -7.33
N PRO A 442 -45.76 -9.10 -8.42
CA PRO A 442 -45.55 -10.38 -9.13
C PRO A 442 -44.13 -10.57 -9.69
N GLN A 443 -43.41 -9.47 -9.92
CA GLN A 443 -42.02 -9.42 -10.38
C GLN A 443 -40.97 -9.78 -9.33
N LEU A 444 -41.33 -9.90 -8.04
CA LEU A 444 -40.41 -10.25 -6.96
C LEU A 444 -40.90 -11.49 -6.23
N ASN A 445 -40.02 -12.45 -5.99
CA ASN A 445 -40.27 -13.51 -5.02
C ASN A 445 -39.91 -13.05 -3.59
N GLU A 446 -40.31 -13.83 -2.58
CA GLU A 446 -40.12 -13.45 -1.18
C GLU A 446 -38.66 -13.23 -0.81
N GLU A 447 -37.75 -14.08 -1.31
CA GLU A 447 -36.32 -13.98 -1.01
C GLU A 447 -35.70 -12.74 -1.67
N GLN A 448 -36.04 -12.46 -2.94
CA GLN A 448 -35.62 -11.23 -3.61
C GLN A 448 -36.13 -9.98 -2.89
N ALA A 449 -37.39 -10.01 -2.44
CA ALA A 449 -37.97 -8.92 -1.68
C ALA A 449 -37.31 -8.75 -0.31
N LYS A 450 -36.92 -9.84 0.38
CA LYS A 450 -36.14 -9.77 1.64
C LYS A 450 -34.78 -9.11 1.40
N THR A 451 -34.07 -9.51 0.35
CA THR A 451 -32.76 -8.93 0.01
C THR A 451 -32.89 -7.44 -0.34
N LEU A 452 -33.92 -7.06 -1.10
CA LEU A 452 -34.17 -5.65 -1.47
C LEU A 452 -34.66 -4.80 -0.30
N ALA A 453 -35.42 -5.36 0.64
CA ALA A 453 -35.97 -4.62 1.77
C ALA A 453 -34.98 -4.51 2.94
N PHE A 454 -34.16 -5.54 3.17
CA PHE A 454 -33.38 -5.69 4.40
C PHE A 454 -31.89 -6.03 4.18
N GLY A 455 -31.44 -6.24 2.93
CA GLY A 455 -30.02 -6.35 2.60
C GLY A 455 -29.29 -5.00 2.70
N ARG A 456 -27.95 -5.00 2.72
CA ARG A 456 -27.19 -3.74 2.72
C ARG A 456 -27.42 -2.98 1.41
N GLY A 457 -28.08 -1.82 1.50
CA GLY A 457 -28.52 -0.98 0.38
C GLY A 457 -30.05 -0.92 0.21
N GLY A 458 -30.78 -1.87 0.81
CA GLY A 458 -32.23 -1.87 0.93
C GLY A 458 -32.69 -1.05 2.12
N ALA A 459 -33.64 -0.12 1.90
CA ALA A 459 -34.35 0.72 2.88
C ALA A 459 -33.74 0.86 4.29
N ALA A 460 -32.47 1.23 4.39
CA ALA A 460 -31.84 1.59 5.65
C ALA A 460 -32.20 3.05 5.98
N LYS A 461 -33.49 3.31 6.23
CA LYS A 461 -34.00 4.56 6.79
C LYS A 461 -35.16 4.31 7.75
N TRP A 462 -34.95 3.47 8.76
CA TRP A 462 -35.95 3.29 9.83
C TRP A 462 -36.01 4.54 10.74
N GLY A 463 -36.62 5.61 10.24
CA GLY A 463 -36.73 6.92 10.88
C GLY A 463 -38.14 7.28 11.37
N GLN A 464 -39.02 6.30 11.57
CA GLN A 464 -40.38 6.50 12.09
C GLN A 464 -40.63 5.53 13.25
N SER A 465 -41.16 6.04 14.37
CA SER A 465 -41.33 5.32 15.64
C SER A 465 -42.46 4.27 15.67
N THR A 466 -43.08 3.94 14.53
CA THR A 466 -44.22 2.99 14.46
C THR A 466 -44.07 1.90 13.39
N MET A 467 -44.54 0.70 13.71
CA MET A 467 -44.51 -0.48 12.82
C MET A 467 -45.21 -0.26 11.48
N GLN A 468 -46.29 0.54 11.45
CA GLN A 468 -47.02 0.83 10.21
C GLN A 468 -46.21 1.73 9.27
N GLY A 469 -45.49 2.73 9.81
CA GLY A 469 -44.59 3.57 9.01
C GLY A 469 -43.47 2.75 8.37
N SER A 470 -42.89 1.82 9.16
CA SER A 470 -41.91 0.85 8.70
C SER A 470 -42.41 -0.02 7.53
N GLN A 471 -43.62 -0.58 7.64
CA GLN A 471 -44.19 -1.39 6.57
C GLN A 471 -44.45 -0.59 5.28
N HIS A 472 -44.87 0.67 5.42
CA HIS A 472 -45.15 1.53 4.28
C HIS A 472 -43.89 1.83 3.46
N GLU A 473 -42.78 2.12 4.11
CA GLU A 473 -41.50 2.44 3.46
C GLU A 473 -40.90 1.22 2.74
N VAL A 474 -41.02 0.03 3.35
CA VAL A 474 -40.63 -1.23 2.71
C VAL A 474 -41.47 -1.47 1.46
N LEU A 475 -42.78 -1.28 1.52
CA LEU A 475 -43.64 -1.43 0.36
C LEU A 475 -43.30 -0.44 -0.77
N ALA A 476 -43.02 0.81 -0.42
CA ALA A 476 -42.62 1.83 -1.38
C ALA A 476 -41.29 1.49 -2.07
N THR A 477 -40.31 1.00 -1.32
CA THR A 477 -39.00 0.58 -1.84
C THR A 477 -39.15 -0.59 -2.81
N LEU A 478 -39.91 -1.62 -2.42
CA LEU A 478 -40.15 -2.79 -3.28
C LEU A 478 -40.89 -2.42 -4.57
N ARG A 479 -41.83 -1.47 -4.51
CA ARG A 479 -42.53 -0.93 -5.70
C ARG A 479 -41.60 -0.15 -6.61
N GLY A 480 -40.67 0.63 -6.07
CA GLY A 480 -39.68 1.37 -6.88
C GLY A 480 -38.80 0.43 -7.70
N HIS A 481 -38.27 -0.63 -7.08
CA HIS A 481 -37.47 -1.64 -7.77
C HIS A 481 -38.26 -2.44 -8.80
N ALA A 482 -39.53 -2.72 -8.49
CA ALA A 482 -40.43 -3.39 -9.40
C ALA A 482 -40.74 -2.60 -10.69
N GLN A 483 -40.87 -1.28 -10.58
CA GLN A 483 -41.15 -0.41 -11.72
C GLN A 483 -39.92 -0.20 -12.62
N ALA A 484 -38.71 -0.19 -12.05
CA ALA A 484 -37.46 -0.08 -12.80
C ALA A 484 -37.11 -1.34 -13.63
N ALA A 485 -37.80 -2.46 -13.40
CA ALA A 485 -37.57 -3.74 -14.08
C ALA A 485 -38.42 -3.93 -15.36
N LEU A 486 -39.20 -2.92 -15.77
CA LEU A 486 -39.94 -2.95 -17.04
C LEU A 486 -39.04 -2.39 -18.17
N PRO A 487 -38.78 -3.14 -19.25
CA PRO A 487 -38.04 -2.59 -20.39
C PRO A 487 -38.89 -1.55 -21.13
N GLU A 488 -38.32 -0.37 -21.39
CA GLU A 488 -38.89 0.60 -22.32
C GLU A 488 -39.07 -0.04 -23.70
N TRP A 489 -40.32 -0.22 -24.12
CA TRP A 489 -40.68 -0.49 -25.50
C TRP A 489 -41.64 0.59 -25.99
N ASN A 490 -41.14 1.38 -26.94
CA ASN A 490 -41.84 2.10 -28.01
C ASN A 490 -42.95 3.10 -27.63
N VAL A 491 -42.59 4.39 -27.67
CA VAL A 491 -43.47 5.43 -28.22
C VAL A 491 -42.71 6.17 -29.33
N LEU A 492 -42.75 5.60 -30.54
CA LEU A 492 -42.88 6.41 -31.75
C LEU A 492 -44.38 6.45 -32.04
N GLY A 493 -44.95 7.63 -31.86
CA GLY A 493 -46.27 8.06 -32.32
C GLY A 493 -46.16 9.53 -32.65
#